data_AF-A0A3D4TEV9-F1
#
_entry.id   AF-A0A3D4TEV9-F1
#
_cell.length_a   1.000
_cell.length_b   1.000
_cell.length_c   1.000
_cell.angle_alpha   90.00
_cell.angle_beta   90.00
_cell.angle_gamma   90.00
#
_symmetry.space_group_name_H-M   'P 1'
#
loop_
_entity.id
_entity.type
_entity.pdbx_description
1 polymer ?
#
loop_
_entity_poly.entity_id
_entity_poly.type
_entity_poly.pdbx_seq_one_letter_code
_entity_poly.pdbx_strand_id
1 'polypeptide(L)' 'YYDSFDYVVWCSEQYKQNIALNAPNSWMVNKEKSLFTKEQVKSFRQMMKQRNKAMDGDMGALYLKKPL' A
#
# COMPACT_ATOMS: atom_id res chain seq x y z
N TYR A 1 20.14 0.06 -3.41
CA TYR A 1 19.02 -0.90 -3.44
C TYR A 1 17.90 -0.30 -2.60
N TYR A 2 16.71 -0.15 -3.17
CA TYR A 2 15.55 0.38 -2.44
C TYR A 2 14.59 -0.77 -2.15
N ASP A 3 14.49 -1.16 -0.89
CA ASP A 3 13.56 -2.18 -0.42
C ASP A 3 12.12 -1.68 -0.52
N SER A 4 11.22 -2.47 -1.12
CA SER A 4 9.80 -2.17 -1.04
C SER A 4 9.27 -2.34 0.40
N PHE A 5 8.16 -1.68 0.69
CA PHE A 5 7.60 -1.60 2.04
C PHE A 5 6.11 -1.94 2.01
N ASP A 6 5.47 -2.11 3.18
CA ASP A 6 4.05 -2.52 3.25
C ASP A 6 3.07 -1.60 2.51
N TYR A 7 3.46 -0.33 2.27
CA TYR A 7 2.59 0.62 1.57
C TYR A 7 2.22 0.22 0.16
N VAL A 8 3.06 -0.52 -0.55
CA VAL A 8 2.70 -1.00 -1.90
C VAL A 8 1.48 -1.93 -1.86
N VAL A 9 1.30 -2.65 -0.74
CA VAL A 9 0.18 -3.57 -0.54
C VAL A 9 -1.05 -2.82 -0.08
N TRP A 10 -1.00 -2.13 1.06
CA TRP A 10 -2.19 -1.52 1.62
C TRP A 10 -2.72 -0.37 0.76
N CYS A 11 -1.86 0.39 0.03
CA CYS A 11 -2.32 1.38 -0.95
C CYS A 11 -3.14 0.72 -2.06
N SER A 12 -2.64 -0.39 -2.62
CA SER A 12 -3.32 -1.11 -3.70
C SER A 12 -4.67 -1.66 -3.24
N GLU A 13 -4.72 -2.26 -2.06
CA GLU A 13 -5.96 -2.82 -1.51
C GLU A 13 -7.00 -1.75 -1.19
N GLN A 14 -6.61 -0.59 -0.66
CA GLN A 14 -7.56 0.50 -0.43
C GLN A 14 -8.08 1.11 -1.74
N TYR A 15 -7.24 1.19 -2.80
CA TYR A 15 -7.68 1.68 -4.11
C TYR A 15 -8.72 0.76 -4.75
N LYS A 16 -8.58 -0.57 -4.58
CA LYS A 16 -9.62 -1.53 -5.01
C LYS A 16 -10.97 -1.32 -4.32
N GLN A 17 -10.96 -0.71 -3.12
CA GLN A 17 -12.16 -0.35 -2.36
C GLN A 17 -12.61 1.11 -2.57
N ASN A 18 -12.07 1.78 -3.60
CA ASN A 18 -12.36 3.18 -3.92
C ASN A 18 -12.00 4.17 -2.79
N ILE A 19 -10.99 3.84 -1.99
CA ILE A 19 -10.48 4.69 -0.91
C ILE A 19 -9.17 5.33 -1.39
N ALA A 20 -9.22 6.62 -1.69
CA ALA A 20 -8.04 7.40 -2.06
C ALA A 20 -7.03 7.49 -0.91
N LEU A 21 -5.75 7.71 -1.24
CA LEU A 21 -4.65 7.74 -0.27
C LEU A 21 -4.87 8.79 0.83
N ASN A 22 -5.42 9.94 0.46
CA ASN A 22 -5.73 11.06 1.34
C ASN A 22 -7.18 11.04 1.87
N ALA A 23 -7.95 9.98 1.65
CA ALA A 23 -9.31 9.89 2.17
C ALA A 23 -9.31 9.87 3.71
N PRO A 24 -10.34 10.42 4.40
CA PRO A 24 -10.41 10.46 5.86
C PRO A 24 -10.40 9.08 6.55
N ASN A 25 -10.73 8.03 5.81
CA ASN A 25 -10.73 6.62 6.22
C ASN A 25 -9.58 5.82 5.60
N SER A 26 -8.53 6.46 5.07
CA SER A 26 -7.36 5.75 4.56
C SER A 26 -6.41 5.35 5.69
N TRP A 27 -5.57 4.34 5.45
CA TRP A 27 -4.52 3.95 6.41
C TRP A 27 -3.50 5.08 6.66
N MET A 28 -3.20 5.89 5.63
CA MET A 28 -2.26 7.00 5.72
C MET A 28 -2.78 8.12 6.64
N VAL A 29 -4.08 8.42 6.57
CA VAL A 29 -4.70 9.54 7.29
C VAL A 29 -5.25 9.12 8.65
N ASN A 30 -5.96 8.00 8.73
CA ASN A 30 -6.60 7.54 9.95
C ASN A 30 -6.60 6.01 10.08
N LYS A 31 -5.63 5.49 10.83
CA LYS A 31 -5.46 4.05 11.07
C LYS A 31 -6.65 3.41 11.78
N GLU A 32 -7.38 4.14 12.62
CA GLU A 32 -8.53 3.63 13.39
C GLU A 32 -9.79 3.49 12.54
N LYS A 33 -9.96 4.38 11.55
CA LYS A 33 -11.09 4.34 10.60
C LYS A 33 -10.77 3.60 9.31
N SER A 34 -9.56 3.06 9.20
CA SER A 34 -9.11 2.40 8.00
C SER A 34 -9.73 1.01 7.82
N LEU A 35 -9.58 0.47 6.60
CA LEU A 35 -9.93 -0.90 6.28
C LEU A 35 -9.06 -1.94 7.02
N PHE A 36 -7.88 -1.54 7.51
CA PHE A 36 -6.86 -2.47 8.00
C PHE A 36 -6.65 -2.37 9.50
N THR A 37 -6.37 -3.50 10.12
CA THR A 37 -5.83 -3.55 11.48
C THR A 37 -4.31 -3.40 11.48
N LYS A 38 -3.74 -3.06 12.65
CA LYS A 38 -2.28 -3.00 12.83
C LYS A 38 -1.62 -4.36 12.53
N GLU A 39 -2.31 -5.45 12.85
CA GLU A 39 -1.85 -6.82 12.64
C GLU A 39 -1.81 -7.17 11.15
N GLN A 40 -2.81 -6.72 10.37
CA GLN A 40 -2.80 -6.88 8.91
C GLN A 40 -1.64 -6.11 8.27
N VAL A 41 -1.41 -4.86 8.66
CA VAL A 41 -0.28 -4.10 8.11
C VAL A 41 1.07 -4.71 8.53
N LYS A 42 1.16 -5.27 9.74
CA LYS A 42 2.33 -6.04 10.17
C LYS A 42 2.55 -7.28 9.29
N SER A 43 1.49 -7.98 8.87
CA SER A 43 1.62 -9.13 7.97
C SER A 43 2.08 -8.72 6.57
N PHE A 44 1.58 -7.59 6.04
CA PHE A 44 2.08 -6.99 4.79
C PHE A 44 3.56 -6.65 4.90
N ARG A 45 4.01 -6.13 6.05
CA ARG A 45 5.42 -5.84 6.27
C ARG A 45 6.29 -7.09 6.24
N GLN A 46 5.82 -8.21 6.80
CA GLN A 46 6.56 -9.47 6.75
C GLN A 46 6.60 -10.04 5.33
N MET A 47 5.48 -9.96 4.60
CA MET A 47 5.41 -10.35 3.20
C MET A 47 6.45 -9.58 2.36
N MET A 48 6.51 -8.26 2.49
CA MET A 48 7.45 -7.44 1.71
C MET A 48 8.91 -7.71 2.07
N LYS A 49 9.23 -8.03 3.33
CA LYS A 49 10.58 -8.48 3.70
C LYS A 49 10.98 -9.77 3.00
N GLN A 50 10.05 -10.72 2.87
CA GLN A 50 10.29 -11.97 2.14
C GLN A 50 10.51 -11.70 0.65
N ARG A 51 9.72 -10.79 0.06
CA ARG A 51 9.84 -10.39 -1.34
C ARG A 51 11.15 -9.66 -1.64
N ASN A 52 11.53 -8.68 -0.82
CA ASN A 52 12.81 -7.99 -0.96
C ASN A 52 14.00 -8.96 -0.89
N LYS A 53 13.95 -9.98 -0.02
CA LYS A 53 14.96 -11.04 0.07
C LYS A 53 15.02 -11.91 -1.21
N ALA A 54 13.88 -12.10 -1.87
CA ALA A 54 13.79 -12.81 -3.14
C ALA A 54 14.08 -11.92 -4.36
N MET A 55 14.38 -10.63 -4.16
CA MET A 55 14.58 -9.63 -5.21
C MET A 55 13.36 -9.42 -6.13
N ASP A 56 12.14 -9.67 -5.61
CA ASP A 56 10.87 -9.47 -6.33
C ASP A 56 9.95 -8.44 -5.64
N GLY A 57 10.51 -7.62 -4.75
CA GLY A 57 9.83 -6.52 -4.08
C GLY A 57 9.97 -5.20 -4.86
N ASP A 58 9.23 -5.04 -5.94
CA ASP A 58 9.25 -3.83 -6.79
C ASP A 58 7.92 -3.04 -6.71
N MET A 59 7.93 -1.78 -7.20
CA MET A 59 6.77 -0.88 -7.23
C MET A 59 6.66 -0.16 -8.58
N GLY A 60 5.44 -0.11 -9.12
CA GLY A 60 5.10 0.78 -10.23
C GLY A 60 4.35 2.04 -9.77
N ALA A 61 4.74 3.20 -10.29
CA ALA A 61 3.95 4.43 -10.18
C ALA A 61 3.23 4.68 -11.52
N LEU A 62 1.90 4.80 -11.48
CA LEU A 62 1.08 5.08 -12.65
C LEU A 62 0.58 6.51 -12.60
N TYR A 63 0.89 7.29 -13.63
CA TYR A 63 0.41 8.65 -13.81
C TYR A 63 -0.64 8.68 -14.92
N LEU A 64 -1.89 8.96 -14.55
CA LEU A 64 -2.98 9.07 -15.50
C LEU A 64 -3.18 10.55 -15.87
N LYS A 65 -3.25 10.83 -17.17
CA LYS A 65 -3.58 12.16 -17.70
C LYS A 65 -4.89 12.09 -18.46
N LYS A 66 -5.81 13.02 -18.18
CA LYS A 66 -7.04 13.15 -18.97
C LYS A 66 -6.67 13.56 -20.42
N PRO A 67 -7.15 12.85 -21.45
CA PRO A 67 -6.98 13.30 -22.82
C PRO A 67 -7.65 14.67 -23.01
N LEU A 68 -7.02 15.52 -23.83
CA LEU A 68 -7.49 16.87 -24.14
C LEU A 68 -8.84 16.81 -24.88
#